data_AF-A0A7X3M2I3-F1
#
_entry.id   AF-A0A7X3M2I3-F1
#
_cell.length_a   1.000
_cell.length_b   1.000
_cell.length_c   1.000
_cell.angle_alpha   90.00
_cell.angle_beta   90.00
_cell.angle_gamma   90.00
#
_symmetry.space_group_name_H-M   'P 1'
#
loop_
_entity.id
_entity.type
_entity.pdbx_description
1 polymer ?
#
loop_
_entity_poly.entity_id
_entity_poly.type
_entity_poly.pdbx_seq_one_letter_code
_entity_poly.pdbx_strand_id
1 'polypeptide(L)'
;MSDKKMISIDQFNEAERSEVDEIFKGLMEKHRQRSGKEPDAKKEKEYTADARQQVMTSKLAKEKAKADKAKKTPARRKKPEAQSASEVSDFNWSASINKGRR
;
A
#
# COMPACT_ATOMS: atom_id res chain seq x y z
N MET A 1 6.02 -21.43 14.33
CA MET A 1 4.91 -20.48 14.51
C MET A 1 5.52 -19.11 14.61
N SER A 2 5.22 -18.20 13.69
CA SER A 2 5.78 -16.85 13.76
C SER A 2 5.24 -16.17 15.01
N ASP A 3 6.14 -15.74 15.91
CA ASP A 3 5.81 -14.92 17.06
C ASP A 3 5.07 -13.67 16.57
N LYS A 4 3.73 -13.71 16.60
CA LYS A 4 2.89 -12.55 16.37
C LYS A 4 3.16 -11.63 17.55
N LYS A 5 4.14 -10.73 17.39
CA LYS A 5 4.38 -9.63 18.33
C LYS A 5 3.04 -8.96 18.58
N MET A 6 2.59 -9.00 19.83
CA MET A 6 1.34 -8.37 20.24
C MET A 6 1.44 -6.89 19.96
N ILE A 7 0.65 -6.39 19.02
CA ILE A 7 0.59 -4.96 18.71
C ILE A 7 -0.11 -4.30 19.90
N SER A 8 0.64 -3.50 20.64
CA SER A 8 0.11 -2.72 21.76
C SER A 8 -0.77 -1.59 21.22
N ILE A 9 -1.86 -1.30 21.94
CA ILE A 9 -2.81 -0.28 21.52
C ILE A 9 -2.22 1.15 21.56
N ASP A 10 -1.13 1.33 22.30
CA ASP A 10 -0.39 2.58 22.41
C ASP A 10 0.38 2.95 21.13
N GLN A 11 0.53 2.02 20.19
CA GLN A 11 1.13 2.31 18.87
C GLN A 11 0.16 3.00 17.89
N PHE A 12 -1.11 3.11 18.27
CA PHE A 12 -2.17 3.69 17.45
C PHE A 12 -2.57 5.09 17.92
N ASN A 13 -2.77 5.97 16.94
CA ASN A 13 -3.38 7.29 17.14
C ASN A 13 -4.88 7.16 17.42
N GLU A 14 -5.54 8.21 17.89
CA GLU A 14 -6.99 8.19 18.22
C GLU A 14 -7.87 7.73 17.04
N ALA A 15 -7.60 8.23 15.83
CA ALA A 15 -8.32 7.80 14.63
C ALA A 15 -8.07 6.32 14.26
N GLU A 16 -6.87 5.81 14.53
CA GLU A 16 -6.54 4.41 14.30
C GLU A 16 -7.19 3.52 15.37
N ARG A 17 -7.35 4.02 16.61
CA ARG A 17 -8.07 3.31 17.68
C ARG A 17 -9.56 3.17 17.35
N SER A 18 -10.21 4.22 16.83
CA SER A 18 -11.59 4.10 16.35
C SER A 18 -11.71 3.11 15.19
N GLU A 19 -10.75 3.08 14.27
CA GLU A 19 -10.72 2.11 13.16
C GLU A 19 -10.57 0.67 13.68
N VAL A 20 -9.76 0.44 14.73
CA VAL A 20 -9.68 -0.88 15.39
C VAL A 20 -11.03 -1.30 15.96
N ASP A 21 -11.74 -0.40 16.64
CA ASP A 21 -13.04 -0.72 17.25
C ASP A 21 -14.12 -1.01 16.20
N GLU A 22 -14.13 -0.26 15.09
CA GLU A 22 -15.03 -0.51 13.95
C GLU A 22 -14.78 -1.87 13.31
N ILE A 23 -13.51 -2.20 13.05
CA ILE A 23 -13.12 -3.50 12.48
C ILE A 23 -13.49 -4.62 13.46
N PHE A 24 -13.23 -4.45 14.75
CA PHE A 24 -13.61 -5.42 15.77
C PHE A 24 -15.12 -5.67 15.79
N LYS A 25 -15.94 -4.62 15.82
CA LYS A 25 -17.41 -4.75 15.75
C LYS A 25 -17.86 -5.47 14.47
N GLY A 26 -17.26 -5.14 13.33
CA GLY A 26 -17.55 -5.79 12.06
C GLY A 26 -17.16 -7.28 12.05
N LEU A 27 -16.05 -7.66 12.69
CA LEU A 27 -15.64 -9.06 12.83
C LEU A 27 -16.60 -9.84 13.75
N MET A 28 -17.02 -9.23 14.86
CA MET A 28 -18.01 -9.80 15.78
C MET A 28 -19.36 -10.02 15.10
N GLU A 29 -19.83 -9.04 14.32
CA GLU A 29 -21.08 -9.13 13.58
C GLU A 29 -21.01 -10.22 12.50
N LYS A 30 -19.91 -10.28 11.72
CA LYS A 30 -19.69 -11.35 10.74
C LYS A 30 -19.65 -12.73 11.39
N HIS A 31 -19.04 -12.85 12.57
CA HIS A 31 -19.04 -14.10 13.32
C HIS A 31 -20.47 -14.50 13.72
N ARG A 32 -21.25 -13.56 14.25
CA ARG A 32 -22.65 -13.78 14.63
C ARG A 32 -23.50 -14.19 13.43
N GLN A 33 -23.33 -13.53 12.28
CA GLN A 33 -24.05 -13.87 11.04
C GLN A 33 -23.69 -15.28 10.53
N ARG A 34 -22.43 -15.72 10.67
CA ARG A 34 -21.99 -17.05 10.20
C ARG A 34 -22.34 -18.18 11.17
N SER A 35 -22.14 -17.95 12.46
CA SER A 35 -22.26 -18.98 13.49
C SER A 35 -23.63 -19.00 14.17
N GLY A 36 -24.42 -17.92 14.05
CA GLY A 36 -25.69 -17.75 14.78
C GLY A 36 -25.55 -17.65 16.30
N LYS A 37 -24.32 -17.62 16.84
CA LYS A 37 -24.00 -17.58 18.27
C LYS A 37 -23.07 -16.41 18.58
N GLU A 38 -23.14 -15.95 19.83
CA GLU A 38 -22.18 -14.97 20.33
C GLU A 38 -20.78 -15.57 20.36
N PRO A 39 -19.76 -14.78 19.97
CA PRO A 39 -18.38 -15.22 20.01
C PRO A 39 -17.95 -15.45 21.46
N ASP A 40 -17.27 -16.56 21.69
CA ASP A 40 -16.71 -16.91 22.99
C ASP A 40 -15.57 -15.96 23.38
N ALA A 41 -15.26 -15.82 24.67
CA ALA A 41 -14.25 -14.89 25.19
C ALA A 41 -12.85 -15.11 24.60
N LYS A 42 -12.56 -16.35 24.15
CA LYS A 42 -11.33 -16.66 23.40
C LYS A 42 -11.33 -16.06 21.99
N LYS A 43 -12.48 -16.10 21.32
CA LYS A 43 -12.67 -15.54 19.98
C LYS A 43 -12.64 -14.03 19.99
N GLU A 44 -13.19 -13.40 21.03
CA GLU A 44 -13.09 -11.95 21.21
C GLU A 44 -11.63 -11.48 21.25
N LYS A 45 -10.77 -12.15 22.03
CA LYS A 45 -9.34 -11.81 22.09
C LYS A 45 -8.64 -12.01 20.75
N GLU A 46 -9.00 -13.06 20.01
CA GLU A 46 -8.51 -13.30 18.65
C GLU A 46 -8.93 -12.17 17.69
N TYR A 47 -10.18 -11.72 17.76
CA TYR A 47 -10.67 -10.61 16.92
C TYR A 47 -10.05 -9.28 17.28
N THR A 48 -9.82 -9.00 18.56
CA THR A 48 -9.09 -7.78 18.97
C THR A 48 -7.67 -7.79 18.44
N ALA A 49 -6.98 -8.94 18.48
CA ALA A 49 -5.65 -9.07 17.90
C ALA A 49 -5.67 -8.94 16.37
N ASP A 50 -6.66 -9.52 15.71
CA ASP A 50 -6.81 -9.43 14.25
C ASP A 50 -7.15 -8.01 13.79
N ALA A 51 -8.04 -7.31 14.48
CA ALA A 51 -8.38 -5.92 14.20
C ALA A 51 -7.15 -5.01 14.31
N ARG A 52 -6.34 -5.15 15.38
CA ARG A 52 -5.07 -4.42 15.51
C ARG A 52 -4.10 -4.77 14.38
N GLN A 53 -4.01 -6.04 14.01
CA GLN A 53 -3.15 -6.47 12.90
C GLN A 53 -3.58 -5.82 11.58
N GLN A 54 -4.88 -5.81 11.28
CA GLN A 54 -5.43 -5.17 10.08
C GLN A 54 -5.09 -3.68 10.02
N VAL A 55 -5.30 -2.92 11.11
CA VAL A 55 -4.97 -1.49 11.13
C VAL A 55 -3.47 -1.24 10.95
N MET A 56 -2.59 -2.02 11.60
CA MET A 56 -1.14 -1.89 11.36
C MET A 56 -0.75 -2.22 9.92
N THR A 57 -1.35 -3.24 9.31
CA THR A 57 -1.07 -3.55 7.90
C THR A 57 -1.50 -2.41 6.97
N SER A 58 -2.66 -1.81 7.23
CA SER A 58 -3.16 -0.64 6.49
C SER A 58 -2.26 0.57 6.68
N LYS A 59 -1.76 0.82 7.90
CA LYS A 59 -0.80 1.89 8.21
C LYS A 59 0.50 1.71 7.42
N LEU A 60 1.08 0.51 7.47
CA LEU A 60 2.30 0.19 6.72
C LEU A 60 2.09 0.30 5.21
N ALA A 61 0.93 -0.09 4.69
CA ALA A 61 0.59 0.07 3.28
C ALA A 61 0.49 1.56 2.88
N LYS A 62 -0.17 2.39 3.71
CA LYS A 62 -0.27 3.85 3.50
C LYS A 62 1.13 4.50 3.53
N GLU A 63 1.98 4.14 4.48
CA GLU A 63 3.35 4.65 4.58
C GLU A 63 4.23 4.21 3.39
N LYS A 64 4.13 2.95 2.95
CA LYS A 64 4.80 2.51 1.70
C LYS A 64 4.31 3.29 0.49
N ALA A 65 3.01 3.51 0.36
CA ALA A 65 2.46 4.31 -0.74
C ALA A 65 2.93 5.77 -0.72
N LYS A 66 3.07 6.38 0.47
CA LYS A 66 3.67 7.72 0.61
C LYS A 66 5.15 7.71 0.24
N ALA A 67 5.91 6.70 0.69
CA ALA A 67 7.32 6.56 0.36
C ALA A 67 7.53 6.35 -1.15
N ASP A 68 6.68 5.57 -1.81
CA ASP A 68 6.74 5.37 -3.26
C ASP A 68 6.32 6.63 -4.03
N LYS A 69 5.37 7.41 -3.51
CA LYS A 69 5.04 8.74 -4.06
C LYS A 69 6.19 9.73 -3.89
N ALA A 70 6.91 9.69 -2.77
CA ALA A 70 8.10 10.52 -2.52
C ALA A 70 9.31 10.08 -3.38
N LYS A 71 9.39 8.80 -3.77
CA LYS A 71 10.36 8.31 -4.75
C LYS A 71 9.98 8.65 -6.19
N LYS A 72 8.67 8.71 -6.47
CA LYS A 72 8.10 9.05 -7.79
C LYS A 72 7.93 10.54 -8.02
N THR A 73 8.06 11.40 -7.01
CA THR A 73 8.27 12.83 -7.27
C THR A 73 9.57 12.94 -8.05
N PRO A 74 9.52 13.41 -9.32
CA PRO A 74 10.73 13.57 -10.10
C PRO A 74 11.58 14.57 -9.31
N ALA A 75 12.79 14.14 -8.92
CA ALA A 75 13.82 15.06 -8.46
C ALA A 75 13.78 16.25 -9.41
N ARG A 76 13.46 17.45 -8.88
CA ARG A 76 13.27 18.72 -9.59
C ARG A 76 13.74 18.58 -11.02
N ARG A 77 12.81 18.45 -11.98
CA ARG A 77 13.14 18.54 -13.41
C ARG A 77 14.03 19.77 -13.55
N LYS A 78 15.35 19.56 -13.70
CA LYS A 78 16.23 20.65 -14.11
C LYS A 78 15.64 21.12 -15.42
N LYS A 79 15.43 22.43 -15.55
CA LYS A 79 15.01 23.06 -16.81
C LYS A 79 15.80 22.41 -17.95
N PRO A 80 15.15 21.96 -19.04
CA PRO A 80 15.87 21.51 -20.21
C PRO A 80 16.38 22.74 -20.98
N GLU A 81 17.28 23.51 -20.38
CA GLU A 81 18.05 24.55 -21.07
C GLU A 81 19.43 23.98 -21.40
N ALA A 82 19.48 22.84 -22.10
CA ALA A 82 20.71 22.31 -22.74
C ALA A 82 20.46 21.06 -23.60
N GLN A 83 19.31 20.91 -24.27
CA GLN A 83 19.31 20.05 -25.46
C GLN A 83 19.93 20.87 -26.58
N SER A 84 21.26 20.81 -26.68
CA SER A 84 21.98 21.32 -27.84
C SER A 84 21.39 20.67 -29.09
N ALA A 85 21.05 21.46 -30.10
CA ALA A 85 20.49 21.02 -31.39
C ALA A 85 21.36 20.00 -32.16
N SER A 86 22.48 19.55 -31.59
CA SER A 86 23.44 18.60 -32.14
C SER A 86 23.07 17.12 -31.92
N GLU A 87 22.04 16.80 -31.14
CA GLU A 87 21.58 15.40 -30.94
C GLU A 87 20.42 15.00 -31.86
N VAL A 88 20.07 15.84 -32.84
CA VAL A 88 19.32 15.35 -33.99
C VAL A 88 20.31 14.62 -34.88
N SER A 89 20.48 13.32 -34.67
CA SER A 89 21.16 12.48 -35.66
C SER A 89 20.35 12.58 -36.95
N ASP A 90 20.92 13.20 -37.99
CA ASP A 90 20.27 13.36 -39.29
C ASP A 90 19.59 12.06 -39.71
N PHE A 91 18.30 12.17 -40.01
CA PHE A 91 17.45 11.05 -40.38
C PHE A 91 18.10 10.26 -41.53
N ASN A 92 18.56 9.05 -41.24
CA ASN A 92 19.30 8.23 -42.19
C ASN A 92 18.33 7.46 -43.11
N TRP A 93 18.13 7.98 -44.32
CA TRP A 93 17.28 7.38 -45.36
C TRP A 93 17.66 5.93 -45.70
N SER A 94 18.94 5.54 -45.55
CA SER A 94 19.39 4.17 -45.85
C SER A 94 18.81 3.14 -44.87
N ALA A 95 18.52 3.53 -43.63
CA ALA A 95 17.88 2.66 -42.64
C ALA A 95 16.40 2.36 -43.00
N SER A 96 15.74 3.26 -43.72
CA SER A 96 14.33 3.09 -44.15
C SER A 96 14.18 2.09 -45.29
N ILE A 97 15.21 1.90 -46.13
CA ILE A 97 15.13 1.01 -47.30
C ILE A 97 15.24 -0.47 -46.89
N ASN A 98 16.02 -0.78 -45.83
CA ASN A 98 16.20 -2.17 -45.38
C ASN A 98 14.98 -2.80 -44.70
N LYS A 99 13.99 -2.00 -44.28
CA LYS A 99 12.75 -2.51 -43.67
C LYS A 99 11.71 -2.97 -44.69
N GLY A 100 11.95 -2.71 -45.99
CA GLY A 100 11.01 -3.00 -47.08
C GLY A 100 11.36 -4.20 -47.97
N ARG A 101 12.47 -4.93 -47.72
CA ARG A 101 12.82 -6.10 -48.54
C ARG A 101 12.33 -7.38 -47.84
N ARG A 102 11.13 -7.83 -48.23
CA ARG A 102 10.69 -9.22 -48.08
C ARG A 102 11.48 -10.11 -49.03
#